data_AF-A0A392MLA8-F1
#
_entry.id   AF-A0A392MLA8-F1
#
_cell.length_a   1.000
_cell.length_b   1.000
_cell.length_c   1.000
_cell.angle_alpha   90.00
_cell.angle_beta   90.00
_cell.angle_gamma   90.00
#
_symmetry.space_group_name_H-M   'P 1'
#
loop_
_entity.id
_entity.type
_entity.pdbx_description
1 polymer ?
#
loop_
_entity_poly.entity_id
_entity_poly.type
_entity_poly.pdbx_seq_one_letter_code
_entity_poly.pdbx_strand_id
1 'polypeptide(L)'
;VCANLELNLEQKIAILVSLLKVSRSLALVEGDIDWCENPSTNEEEHGIGTQSHALVCIKGIDIKIHVLWLVNALTHVDESLRVDAAESLFLNPKTSSLPSHLELTLMKEAVPLNMRCCSTAFQMKWGSLFRKFFSRVRTALERQFKQGSWNLLERIKGNKEDCPSEGNKELTMKRADDLFHFMRWFSGFLFFSCYPSAPYKRKIMATDLILIMINTWSIKSSIIEESDNSLSEIHLYPYSKGMTSSDSTLLLVGSIVDSWDRLRESAFQILLHYPNPLPGISSEEMLKKVIAWAMKLVCSPRVRESDAGALTLRLIFRKYAIDLGWLIEDPFNISHLSSNSELVNGVNQSSKLRNPVILYLKSMIDWLDVVVRGGEQDLTKACKNSFVHGVLLALRYAFEELNWNSDVVSSSISEMRYLLERLLGLVVRITSLALWVVSADAWHLPEDMDEMVDGDDLLLDVPDHDNEHVPSSEYENNNSKPSHDIRASEQIVMVGCWLAMKE
;
A
#
# COMPACT_ATOMS: atom_id res chain seq x y z
N VAL A 1 -42.83 -32.26 -24.43
CA VAL A 1 -41.51 -32.82 -24.79
C VAL A 1 -40.46 -31.79 -24.38
N CYS A 2 -40.15 -31.70 -23.08
CA CYS A 2 -38.95 -30.99 -22.64
C CYS A 2 -37.82 -31.98 -22.80
N ALA A 3 -37.07 -31.86 -23.90
CA ALA A 3 -35.86 -32.63 -24.12
C ALA A 3 -34.96 -32.50 -22.87
N ASN A 4 -34.40 -33.63 -22.43
CA ASN A 4 -33.31 -33.66 -21.48
C ASN A 4 -32.16 -32.81 -22.04
N LEU A 5 -32.14 -31.52 -21.71
CA LEU A 5 -31.00 -30.66 -22.00
C LEU A 5 -29.88 -31.17 -21.08
N GLU A 6 -28.95 -31.94 -21.64
CA GLU A 6 -27.73 -32.30 -20.94
C GLU A 6 -26.91 -31.02 -20.74
N LEU A 7 -27.13 -30.36 -19.60
CA LEU A 7 -26.37 -29.20 -19.20
C LEU A 7 -24.90 -29.59 -19.07
N ASN A 8 -24.02 -28.80 -19.68
CA ASN A 8 -22.59 -28.98 -19.50
C ASN A 8 -22.22 -28.70 -18.02
N LEU A 9 -21.01 -29.08 -17.62
CA LEU A 9 -20.56 -28.89 -16.24
C LEU A 9 -20.56 -27.40 -15.81
N GLU A 10 -20.13 -26.50 -16.69
CA GLU A 10 -20.06 -25.05 -16.41
C GLU A 10 -21.45 -24.43 -16.18
N GLN A 11 -22.44 -24.80 -16.99
CA GLN A 11 -23.84 -24.40 -16.86
C GLN A 11 -24.44 -24.93 -15.56
N LYS A 12 -24.13 -26.17 -15.19
CA LYS A 12 -24.55 -26.74 -13.89
C LYS A 12 -23.96 -25.94 -12.72
N ILE A 13 -22.67 -25.57 -12.81
CA ILE A 13 -22.01 -24.73 -11.80
C ILE A 13 -22.65 -23.35 -11.74
N ALA A 14 -22.91 -22.71 -12.89
CA ALA A 14 -23.53 -21.39 -12.94
C ALA A 14 -24.95 -21.37 -12.35
N ILE A 15 -25.74 -22.39 -12.65
CA ILE A 15 -27.08 -22.59 -12.06
C ILE A 15 -26.96 -22.79 -10.54
N LEU A 16 -26.03 -23.63 -10.09
CA LEU A 16 -25.79 -23.86 -8.67
C LEU A 16 -25.47 -22.56 -7.93
N VAL A 17 -24.51 -21.78 -8.43
CA VAL A 17 -24.10 -20.50 -7.82
C VAL A 17 -25.27 -19.52 -7.78
N SER A 18 -26.04 -19.43 -8.87
CA SER A 18 -27.21 -18.56 -8.95
C SER A 18 -28.27 -18.95 -7.91
N LEU A 19 -28.55 -20.25 -7.76
CA LEU A 19 -29.48 -20.77 -6.75
C LEU A 19 -28.99 -20.52 -5.33
N LEU A 20 -27.70 -20.73 -5.05
CA LEU A 20 -27.11 -20.46 -3.74
C LEU A 20 -27.15 -18.96 -3.40
N LYS A 21 -26.83 -18.09 -4.36
CA LYS A 21 -26.88 -16.63 -4.20
C LYS A 21 -28.28 -16.14 -3.88
N VAL A 22 -29.27 -16.57 -4.65
CA VAL A 22 -30.67 -16.21 -4.41
C VAL A 22 -31.14 -16.78 -3.06
N SER A 23 -30.85 -18.04 -2.78
CA SER A 23 -31.18 -18.67 -1.50
C SER A 23 -30.57 -17.94 -0.30
N ARG A 24 -29.32 -17.48 -0.40
CA ARG A 24 -28.66 -16.68 0.64
C ARG A 24 -29.29 -15.29 0.79
N SER A 25 -29.57 -14.61 -0.32
CA SER A 25 -30.21 -13.29 -0.31
C SER A 25 -31.61 -13.30 0.32
N LEU A 26 -32.35 -14.39 0.13
CA LEU A 26 -33.68 -14.63 0.70
C LEU A 26 -33.62 -15.26 2.10
N ALA A 27 -32.43 -15.41 2.69
CA ALA A 27 -32.18 -16.05 3.98
C ALA A 27 -32.80 -17.47 4.11
N LEU A 28 -32.84 -18.22 2.99
CA LEU A 28 -33.34 -19.59 2.93
C LEU A 28 -32.29 -20.62 3.37
N VAL A 29 -31.01 -20.28 3.21
CA VAL A 29 -29.91 -21.14 3.65
C VAL A 29 -29.71 -20.98 5.16
N GLU A 30 -29.93 -22.07 5.89
CA GLU A 30 -29.81 -22.14 7.33
C GLU A 30 -28.40 -22.57 7.71
N GLY A 31 -27.71 -21.75 8.51
CA GLY A 31 -26.37 -22.04 8.99
C GLY A 31 -25.26 -21.81 7.96
N ASP A 32 -24.11 -22.41 8.21
CA ASP A 32 -22.89 -22.34 7.40
C ASP A 32 -22.75 -23.61 6.55
N ILE A 33 -22.01 -23.53 5.45
CA ILE A 33 -21.80 -24.66 4.54
C ILE A 33 -20.63 -25.49 5.06
N ASP A 34 -20.85 -26.72 5.49
CA ASP A 34 -19.79 -27.56 6.10
C ASP A 34 -19.68 -28.93 5.42
N TRP A 35 -18.67 -29.71 5.77
CA TRP A 35 -18.50 -31.06 5.23
C TRP A 35 -19.65 -31.99 5.62
N CYS A 36 -20.10 -32.87 4.71
CA CYS A 36 -21.04 -33.94 5.03
C CYS A 36 -20.45 -34.98 5.98
N GLU A 37 -19.17 -35.29 5.82
CA GLU A 37 -18.38 -36.22 6.64
C GLU A 37 -17.05 -35.53 6.90
N ASN A 38 -16.65 -35.40 8.17
CA ASN A 38 -15.35 -34.80 8.50
C ASN A 38 -14.25 -35.63 7.84
N PRO A 39 -13.36 -35.06 7.01
CA PRO A 39 -12.18 -35.79 6.56
C PRO A 39 -11.44 -36.26 7.81
N SER A 40 -11.19 -37.57 7.90
CA SER A 40 -10.55 -38.17 9.05
C SER A 40 -9.25 -37.43 9.39
N THR A 41 -9.09 -37.08 10.66
CA THR A 41 -8.00 -36.27 11.25
C THR A 41 -6.57 -36.82 11.07
N ASN A 42 -6.37 -37.83 10.23
CA ASN A 42 -5.09 -38.53 10.04
C ASN A 42 -4.49 -38.37 8.63
N GLU A 43 -5.11 -37.58 7.75
CA GLU A 43 -4.49 -37.25 6.46
C GLU A 43 -3.85 -35.87 6.55
N GLU A 44 -2.52 -35.86 6.61
CA GLU A 44 -1.68 -34.67 6.45
C GLU A 44 -2.16 -33.87 5.23
N GLU A 45 -2.33 -32.56 5.40
CA GLU A 45 -2.71 -31.52 4.42
C GLU A 45 -2.51 -31.88 2.93
N HIS A 46 -3.37 -32.70 2.33
CA HIS A 46 -3.32 -33.03 0.89
C HIS A 46 -4.70 -32.91 0.25
N GLY A 47 -5.02 -31.69 -0.21
CA GLY A 47 -6.01 -31.42 -1.25
C GLY A 47 -7.48 -31.65 -0.89
N ILE A 48 -8.37 -30.88 -1.52
CA ILE A 48 -9.81 -31.17 -1.52
C ILE A 48 -10.01 -32.50 -2.27
N GLY A 49 -10.29 -33.57 -1.55
CA GLY A 49 -10.50 -34.90 -2.12
C GLY A 49 -11.63 -34.92 -3.16
N THR A 50 -11.42 -35.68 -4.24
CA THR A 50 -12.35 -35.80 -5.39
C THR A 50 -13.71 -36.42 -5.06
N GLN A 51 -13.96 -36.87 -3.83
CA GLN A 51 -15.24 -37.47 -3.41
C GLN A 51 -15.91 -36.72 -2.25
N SER A 52 -15.35 -35.58 -1.83
CA SER A 52 -15.85 -34.88 -0.66
C SER A 52 -17.12 -34.07 -1.00
N HIS A 53 -18.12 -34.16 -0.13
CA HIS A 53 -19.40 -33.48 -0.28
C HIS A 53 -19.58 -32.41 0.81
N ALA A 54 -20.10 -31.26 0.40
CA ALA A 54 -20.59 -30.20 1.27
C ALA A 54 -22.07 -30.43 1.59
N LEU A 55 -22.46 -30.14 2.82
CA LEU A 55 -23.84 -30.11 3.29
C LEU A 55 -24.33 -28.66 3.32
N VAL A 56 -25.47 -28.41 2.69
CA VAL A 56 -26.16 -27.13 2.73
C VAL A 56 -27.61 -27.36 3.17
N CYS A 57 -28.01 -26.77 4.29
CA CYS A 57 -29.39 -26.82 4.75
C CYS A 57 -30.19 -25.65 4.16
N ILE A 58 -31.21 -25.96 3.36
CA ILE A 58 -32.14 -24.97 2.80
C ILE A 58 -33.53 -25.25 3.36
N LYS A 59 -34.04 -24.36 4.23
CA LYS A 59 -35.34 -24.52 4.90
C LYS A 59 -35.54 -25.92 5.54
N GLY A 60 -34.54 -26.41 6.26
CA GLY A 60 -34.57 -27.74 6.89
C GLY A 60 -34.32 -28.93 5.96
N ILE A 61 -34.02 -28.70 4.67
CA ILE A 61 -33.66 -29.76 3.72
C ILE A 61 -32.14 -29.78 3.53
N ASP A 62 -31.54 -30.90 3.87
CA ASP A 62 -30.11 -31.17 3.71
C ASP A 62 -29.78 -31.53 2.26
N ILE A 63 -29.04 -30.66 1.58
CA ILE A 63 -28.60 -30.84 0.20
C ILE A 63 -27.11 -31.13 0.19
N LYS A 64 -26.73 -32.23 -0.48
CA LYS A 64 -25.33 -32.61 -0.71
C LYS A 64 -24.84 -32.01 -2.02
N ILE A 65 -23.72 -31.28 -1.97
CA ILE A 65 -23.09 -30.65 -3.13
C ILE A 65 -21.65 -31.16 -3.21
N HIS A 66 -21.19 -31.47 -4.41
CA HIS A 66 -19.79 -31.88 -4.60
C HIS A 66 -18.85 -30.69 -4.35
N VAL A 67 -17.85 -30.84 -3.46
CA VAL A 67 -16.98 -29.70 -3.12
C VAL A 67 -16.19 -29.21 -4.33
N LEU A 68 -15.81 -30.10 -5.25
CA LEU A 68 -15.19 -29.73 -6.52
C LEU A 68 -16.03 -28.72 -7.33
N TRP A 69 -17.36 -28.77 -7.27
CA TRP A 69 -18.21 -27.80 -7.98
C TRP A 69 -18.10 -26.41 -7.36
N LEU A 70 -17.94 -26.34 -6.03
CA LEU A 70 -17.70 -25.08 -5.31
C LEU A 70 -16.32 -24.51 -5.64
N VAL A 71 -15.30 -25.37 -5.69
CA VAL A 71 -13.94 -24.98 -6.11
C VAL A 71 -13.97 -24.45 -7.55
N ASN A 72 -14.57 -25.19 -8.48
CA ASN A 72 -14.68 -24.77 -9.88
C ASN A 72 -15.49 -23.49 -10.05
N ALA A 73 -16.48 -23.22 -9.18
CA ALA A 73 -17.20 -21.95 -9.17
C ALA A 73 -16.28 -20.78 -8.76
N LEU A 74 -15.45 -20.98 -7.73
CA LEU A 74 -14.53 -19.98 -7.19
C LEU A 74 -13.32 -19.71 -8.10
N THR A 75 -13.00 -20.65 -8.99
CA THR A 75 -11.90 -20.59 -9.96
C THR A 75 -12.37 -20.51 -11.41
N HIS A 76 -13.67 -20.25 -11.61
CA HIS A 76 -14.30 -20.20 -12.93
C HIS A 76 -13.68 -19.14 -13.85
N VAL A 77 -13.73 -19.39 -15.17
CA VAL A 77 -13.20 -18.45 -16.18
C VAL A 77 -13.92 -17.09 -16.11
N ASP A 78 -15.24 -17.11 -15.90
CA ASP A 78 -16.05 -15.91 -15.69
C ASP A 78 -15.81 -15.28 -14.31
N GLU A 79 -15.28 -14.05 -14.31
CA GLU A 79 -15.03 -13.25 -13.12
C GLU A 79 -16.31 -12.97 -12.30
N SER A 80 -17.44 -12.76 -12.97
CA SER A 80 -18.71 -12.46 -12.30
C SER A 80 -19.23 -13.66 -11.51
N LEU A 81 -19.10 -14.86 -12.07
CA LEU A 81 -19.46 -16.11 -11.41
C LEU A 81 -18.58 -16.37 -10.20
N ARG A 82 -17.27 -16.10 -10.30
CA ARG A 82 -16.34 -16.24 -9.17
C ARG A 82 -16.72 -15.34 -8.00
N VAL A 83 -17.04 -14.07 -8.26
CA VAL A 83 -17.50 -13.14 -7.22
C VAL A 83 -18.82 -13.60 -6.61
N ASP A 84 -19.79 -13.99 -7.44
CA ASP A 84 -21.09 -14.44 -6.98
C ASP A 84 -21.00 -15.72 -6.11
N ALA A 85 -20.12 -16.64 -6.50
CA ALA A 85 -19.80 -17.83 -5.71
C ALA A 85 -19.16 -17.44 -4.38
N ALA A 86 -18.14 -16.58 -4.39
CA ALA A 86 -17.47 -16.13 -3.18
C ALA A 86 -18.40 -15.39 -2.22
N GLU A 87 -19.26 -14.50 -2.72
CA GLU A 87 -20.25 -13.79 -1.89
C GLU A 87 -21.23 -14.77 -1.24
N SER A 88 -21.71 -15.77 -1.99
CA SER A 88 -22.69 -16.73 -1.50
C SER A 88 -22.13 -17.72 -0.49
N LEU A 89 -20.85 -18.08 -0.63
CA LEU A 89 -20.17 -19.05 0.22
C LEU A 89 -19.61 -18.41 1.49
N PHE A 90 -19.05 -17.20 1.41
CA PHE A 90 -18.28 -16.61 2.50
C PHE A 90 -19.05 -15.61 3.35
N LEU A 91 -20.14 -15.05 2.82
CA LEU A 91 -21.00 -14.13 3.55
C LEU A 91 -22.24 -14.86 4.09
N ASN A 92 -22.54 -14.64 5.36
CA ASN A 92 -23.74 -15.16 6.02
C ASN A 92 -24.61 -13.98 6.48
N PRO A 93 -25.94 -14.00 6.28
CA PRO A 93 -26.86 -13.01 6.86
C PRO A 93 -26.69 -12.84 8.39
N LYS A 94 -26.29 -13.92 9.09
CA LYS A 94 -25.95 -13.87 10.52
C LYS A 94 -24.51 -13.38 10.70
N THR A 95 -24.32 -12.08 10.82
CA THR A 95 -22.99 -11.41 10.91
C THR A 95 -22.15 -11.81 12.13
N SER A 96 -22.73 -12.44 13.15
CA SER A 96 -22.00 -12.91 14.35
C SER A 96 -21.70 -14.42 14.34
N SER A 97 -22.02 -15.13 13.25
CA SER A 97 -21.74 -16.57 13.12
C SER A 97 -20.29 -16.80 12.70
N LEU A 98 -19.65 -17.82 13.29
CA LEU A 98 -18.30 -18.26 12.90
C LEU A 98 -18.38 -19.01 11.57
N PRO A 99 -17.54 -18.70 10.57
CA PRO A 99 -17.44 -19.48 9.35
C PRO A 99 -17.13 -20.95 9.64
N SER A 100 -17.58 -21.83 8.75
CA SER A 100 -17.23 -23.26 8.85
C SER A 100 -15.79 -23.53 8.44
N HIS A 101 -15.27 -24.71 8.79
CA HIS A 101 -13.93 -25.12 8.36
C HIS A 101 -13.85 -25.24 6.83
N LEU A 102 -14.89 -25.80 6.19
CA LEU A 102 -14.98 -25.89 4.73
C LEU A 102 -14.95 -24.51 4.06
N GLU A 103 -15.70 -23.52 4.56
CA GLU A 103 -15.71 -22.16 4.02
C GLU A 103 -14.31 -21.54 4.06
N LEU A 104 -13.57 -21.72 5.16
CA LEU A 104 -12.19 -21.24 5.29
C LEU A 104 -11.23 -21.96 4.33
N THR A 105 -11.38 -23.28 4.17
CA THR A 105 -10.57 -24.07 3.22
C THR A 105 -10.83 -23.66 1.77
N LEU A 106 -12.10 -23.47 1.39
CA LEU A 106 -12.47 -22.95 0.07
C LEU A 106 -11.90 -21.55 -0.17
N MET A 107 -11.87 -20.70 0.87
CA MET A 107 -11.25 -19.37 0.75
C MET A 107 -9.73 -19.44 0.58
N LYS A 108 -9.05 -20.40 1.23
CA LYS A 108 -7.60 -20.65 1.04
C LYS A 108 -7.28 -21.05 -0.40
N GLU A 109 -8.15 -21.80 -1.06
CA GLU A 109 -8.01 -22.16 -2.48
C GLU A 109 -8.34 -21.00 -3.42
N ALA A 110 -9.43 -20.28 -3.14
CA ALA A 110 -9.93 -19.23 -4.03
C ALA A 110 -9.02 -17.99 -4.05
N VAL A 111 -8.55 -17.53 -2.89
CA VAL A 111 -7.83 -16.26 -2.78
C VAL A 111 -6.58 -16.22 -3.65
N PRO A 112 -5.64 -17.19 -3.59
CA PRO A 112 -4.42 -17.15 -4.38
C PRO A 112 -4.65 -17.04 -5.89
N LEU A 113 -5.70 -17.71 -6.39
CA LEU A 113 -6.05 -17.75 -7.80
C LEU A 113 -6.73 -16.45 -8.28
N ASN A 114 -7.31 -15.69 -7.36
CA ASN A 114 -8.02 -14.43 -7.65
C ASN A 114 -7.16 -13.17 -7.44
N MET A 115 -5.90 -13.31 -7.02
CA MET A 115 -5.03 -12.15 -6.76
C MET A 115 -4.61 -11.36 -8.01
N ARG A 116 -4.74 -11.92 -9.22
CA ARG A 116 -4.27 -11.30 -10.46
C ARG A 116 -5.38 -10.75 -11.36
N CYS A 117 -6.62 -10.69 -10.89
CA CYS A 117 -7.74 -10.23 -11.70
C CYS A 117 -7.55 -8.78 -12.17
N CYS A 118 -7.74 -8.57 -13.48
CA CYS A 118 -7.42 -7.30 -14.14
C CYS A 118 -8.56 -6.27 -14.08
N SER A 119 -9.79 -6.75 -13.98
CA SER A 119 -11.02 -5.95 -14.00
C SER A 119 -11.19 -5.11 -12.73
N THR A 120 -11.47 -3.82 -12.93
CA THR A 120 -11.79 -2.89 -11.84
C THR A 120 -13.08 -3.28 -11.13
N ALA A 121 -14.09 -3.75 -11.87
CA ALA A 121 -15.35 -4.22 -11.29
C ALA A 121 -15.15 -5.43 -10.38
N PHE A 122 -14.30 -6.38 -10.79
CA PHE A 122 -13.92 -7.50 -9.93
C PHE A 122 -13.23 -7.01 -8.65
N GLN A 123 -12.20 -6.16 -8.78
CA GLN A 123 -11.45 -5.62 -7.64
C GLN A 123 -12.35 -4.92 -6.62
N MET A 124 -13.29 -4.08 -7.08
CA MET A 124 -14.24 -3.39 -6.21
C MET A 124 -15.17 -4.34 -5.46
N LYS A 125 -15.75 -5.33 -6.17
CA LYS A 125 -16.63 -6.32 -5.54
C LYS A 125 -15.86 -7.23 -4.57
N TRP A 126 -14.67 -7.67 -4.95
CA TRP A 126 -13.79 -8.47 -4.12
C TRP A 126 -13.39 -7.73 -2.82
N GLY A 127 -12.98 -6.47 -2.93
CA GLY A 127 -12.72 -5.62 -1.77
C GLY A 127 -13.96 -5.41 -0.89
N SER A 128 -15.14 -5.24 -1.48
CA SER A 128 -16.41 -5.15 -0.73
C SER A 128 -16.75 -6.44 0.02
N LEU A 129 -16.57 -7.59 -0.63
CA LEU A 129 -16.72 -8.91 -0.02
C LEU A 129 -15.80 -9.03 1.20
N PHE A 130 -14.51 -8.74 1.04
CA PHE A 130 -13.55 -8.83 2.15
C PHE A 130 -13.81 -7.84 3.27
N ARG A 131 -14.30 -6.64 2.97
CA ARG A 131 -14.74 -5.68 3.99
C ARG A 131 -15.88 -6.24 4.84
N LYS A 132 -16.89 -6.84 4.20
CA LYS A 132 -18.01 -7.50 4.90
C LYS A 132 -17.54 -8.72 5.69
N PHE A 133 -16.67 -9.54 5.08
CA PHE A 133 -16.10 -10.70 5.72
C PHE A 133 -15.29 -10.33 6.97
N PHE A 134 -14.36 -9.37 6.89
CA PHE A 134 -13.58 -8.93 8.05
C PHE A 134 -14.45 -8.34 9.16
N SER A 135 -15.48 -7.57 8.81
CA SER A 135 -16.47 -7.12 9.80
C SER A 135 -17.16 -8.28 10.49
N ARG A 136 -17.58 -9.32 9.75
CA ARG A 136 -18.15 -10.56 10.32
C ARG A 136 -17.15 -11.25 11.25
N VAL A 137 -15.89 -11.41 10.82
CA VAL A 137 -14.83 -12.03 11.62
C VAL A 137 -14.64 -11.28 12.94
N ARG A 138 -14.55 -9.94 12.90
CA ARG A 138 -14.41 -9.11 14.09
C ARG A 138 -15.57 -9.32 15.05
N THR A 139 -16.81 -9.18 14.58
CA THR A 139 -18.01 -9.36 15.41
C THR A 139 -18.12 -10.79 15.97
N ALA A 140 -17.80 -11.80 15.16
CA ALA A 140 -17.89 -13.20 15.59
C ALA A 140 -16.87 -13.53 16.68
N LEU A 141 -15.60 -13.15 16.51
CA LEU A 141 -14.56 -13.41 17.50
C LEU A 141 -14.77 -12.58 18.79
N GLU A 142 -15.12 -11.29 18.68
CA GLU A 142 -15.44 -10.45 19.85
C GLU A 142 -16.62 -11.02 20.66
N ARG A 143 -17.63 -11.57 19.98
CA ARG A 143 -18.75 -12.25 20.64
C ARG A 143 -18.28 -13.48 21.41
N GLN A 144 -17.48 -14.36 20.80
CA GLN A 144 -16.97 -15.56 21.48
C GLN A 144 -16.12 -15.21 22.70
N PHE A 145 -15.29 -14.18 22.57
CA PHE A 145 -14.46 -13.66 23.65
C PHE A 145 -15.31 -13.11 24.81
N LYS A 146 -16.29 -12.24 24.52
CA LYS A 146 -17.20 -11.68 25.55
C LYS A 146 -18.06 -12.75 26.24
N GLN A 147 -18.35 -13.85 25.56
CA GLN A 147 -19.08 -14.99 26.12
C GLN A 147 -18.21 -15.92 26.98
N GLY A 148 -16.89 -15.66 27.08
CA GLY A 148 -15.94 -16.53 27.78
C GLY A 148 -15.80 -17.92 27.15
N SER A 149 -16.37 -18.12 25.95
CA SER A 149 -16.32 -19.38 25.23
C SER A 149 -15.00 -19.56 24.47
N TRP A 150 -14.21 -18.50 24.31
CA TRP A 150 -12.90 -18.56 23.67
C TRP A 150 -11.94 -17.54 24.30
N ASN A 151 -10.84 -18.03 24.87
CA ASN A 151 -9.81 -17.21 25.52
C ASN A 151 -8.49 -17.29 24.74
N LEU A 152 -8.09 -16.17 24.12
CA LEU A 152 -6.84 -16.10 23.35
C LEU A 152 -5.59 -16.24 24.25
N LEU A 153 -5.64 -15.71 25.47
CA LEU A 153 -4.47 -15.57 26.36
C LEU A 153 -4.00 -16.90 26.95
N GLU A 154 -4.94 -17.80 27.29
CA GLU A 154 -4.67 -19.16 27.77
C GLU A 154 -3.95 -19.98 26.70
N ARG A 155 -4.32 -19.77 25.42
CA ARG A 155 -3.78 -20.53 24.29
C ARG A 155 -2.42 -20.04 23.82
N ILE A 156 -2.16 -18.72 23.83
CA ILE A 156 -0.83 -18.18 23.53
C ILE A 156 0.19 -18.64 24.59
N LYS A 157 -0.22 -18.77 25.86
CA LYS A 157 0.63 -19.22 26.96
C LYS A 157 0.84 -20.73 27.02
N GLY A 158 0.15 -21.51 26.20
CA GLY A 158 0.37 -22.97 26.11
C GLY A 158 -0.05 -23.76 27.34
N ASN A 159 -0.79 -23.17 28.29
CA ASN A 159 -1.33 -23.91 29.42
C ASN A 159 -2.55 -24.70 28.97
N LYS A 160 -2.34 -25.96 28.60
CA LYS A 160 -3.41 -26.96 28.51
C LYS A 160 -3.84 -27.33 29.93
N GLU A 161 -4.65 -26.51 30.57
CA GLU A 161 -5.48 -27.01 31.66
C GLU A 161 -6.75 -27.59 31.04
N ASP A 162 -6.84 -28.92 31.05
CA ASP A 162 -8.02 -29.67 30.64
C ASP A 162 -9.18 -29.33 31.58
N CYS A 163 -9.97 -28.32 31.23
CA CYS A 163 -11.27 -28.10 31.84
C CYS A 163 -12.32 -29.00 31.14
N PRO A 164 -13.07 -29.82 31.86
CA PRO A 164 -14.09 -30.67 31.27
C PRO A 164 -15.26 -29.79 30.84
N SER A 165 -15.48 -29.61 29.54
CA SER A 165 -16.60 -28.79 29.07
C SER A 165 -17.34 -29.44 27.90
N GLU A 166 -18.66 -29.32 27.97
CA GLU A 166 -19.69 -29.85 27.06
C GLU A 166 -19.28 -29.77 25.58
N GLY A 167 -19.46 -30.86 24.81
CA GLY A 167 -18.95 -30.99 23.43
C GLY A 167 -19.33 -29.86 22.46
N ASN A 168 -20.42 -29.13 22.69
CA ASN A 168 -20.79 -27.95 21.89
C ASN A 168 -19.86 -26.73 22.13
N LYS A 169 -19.34 -26.56 23.34
CA LYS A 169 -18.38 -25.49 23.66
C LYS A 169 -17.02 -25.77 23.00
N GLU A 170 -16.57 -27.01 23.03
CA GLU A 170 -15.33 -27.44 22.38
C GLU A 170 -15.35 -27.25 20.86
N LEU A 171 -16.46 -27.59 20.20
CA LEU A 171 -16.63 -27.35 18.75
C LEU A 171 -16.60 -25.86 18.40
N THR A 172 -17.24 -25.02 19.22
CA THR A 172 -17.26 -23.56 19.01
C THR A 172 -15.87 -22.96 19.23
N MET A 173 -15.15 -23.43 20.25
CA MET A 173 -13.75 -23.08 20.52
C MET A 173 -12.83 -23.44 19.34
N LYS A 174 -13.00 -24.64 18.77
CA LYS A 174 -12.23 -25.09 17.61
C LYS A 174 -12.49 -24.22 16.38
N ARG A 175 -13.76 -23.89 16.08
CA ARG A 175 -14.11 -23.01 14.95
C ARG A 175 -13.54 -21.60 15.11
N ALA A 176 -13.56 -21.03 16.32
CA ALA A 176 -12.95 -19.74 16.60
C ALA A 176 -11.43 -19.77 16.40
N ASP A 177 -10.80 -20.89 16.76
CA ASP A 177 -9.36 -21.10 16.55
C ASP A 177 -8.99 -21.22 15.08
N ASP A 178 -9.73 -22.03 14.32
CA ASP A 178 -9.53 -22.20 12.89
C ASP A 178 -9.64 -20.86 12.18
N LEU A 179 -10.64 -20.04 12.56
CA LEU A 179 -10.81 -18.69 12.03
C LEU A 179 -9.64 -17.78 12.38
N PHE A 180 -9.17 -17.80 13.63
CA PHE A 180 -8.05 -16.98 14.06
C PHE A 180 -6.76 -17.37 13.32
N HIS A 181 -6.46 -18.67 13.20
CA HIS A 181 -5.31 -19.18 12.45
C HIS A 181 -5.42 -18.88 10.96
N PHE A 182 -6.62 -19.01 10.37
CA PHE A 182 -6.88 -18.61 8.99
C PHE A 182 -6.53 -17.14 8.76
N MET A 183 -6.97 -16.24 9.64
CA MET A 183 -6.68 -14.81 9.48
C MET A 183 -5.19 -14.48 9.63
N ARG A 184 -4.46 -15.21 10.50
CA ARG A 184 -2.99 -15.08 10.58
C ARG A 184 -2.29 -15.56 9.32
N TRP A 185 -2.74 -16.69 8.77
CA TRP A 185 -2.26 -17.17 7.48
C TRP A 185 -2.57 -16.15 6.38
N PHE A 186 -3.81 -15.67 6.30
CA PHE A 186 -4.29 -14.78 5.26
C PHE A 186 -3.54 -13.44 5.28
N SER A 187 -3.34 -12.86 6.46
CA SER A 187 -2.53 -11.65 6.61
C SER A 187 -1.07 -11.88 6.19
N GLY A 188 -0.47 -13.02 6.56
CA GLY A 188 0.84 -13.41 6.03
C GLY A 188 0.86 -13.56 4.51
N PHE A 189 -0.12 -14.26 3.93
CA PHE A 189 -0.25 -14.50 2.49
C PHE A 189 -0.36 -13.19 1.69
N LEU A 190 -1.17 -12.23 2.16
CA LEU A 190 -1.28 -10.92 1.52
C LEU A 190 0.08 -10.22 1.52
N PHE A 191 0.77 -10.22 2.66
CA PHE A 191 2.08 -9.60 2.76
C PHE A 191 3.11 -10.26 1.84
N PHE A 192 3.18 -11.60 1.84
CA PHE A 192 4.06 -12.35 0.94
C PHE A 192 3.69 -12.20 -0.54
N SER A 193 2.45 -11.78 -0.86
CA SER A 193 2.05 -11.47 -2.23
C SER A 193 2.65 -10.15 -2.75
N CYS A 194 3.26 -9.35 -1.87
CA CYS A 194 3.99 -8.12 -2.21
C CYS A 194 5.48 -8.33 -2.44
N TYR A 195 5.95 -9.57 -2.70
CA TYR A 195 7.36 -9.86 -2.94
C TYR A 195 7.98 -8.98 -4.07
N PRO A 196 9.30 -8.71 -4.04
CA PRO A 196 9.97 -7.97 -5.11
C PRO A 196 9.70 -8.58 -6.48
N SER A 197 9.45 -7.75 -7.50
CA SER A 197 9.07 -8.20 -8.86
C SER A 197 7.72 -8.92 -8.99
N ALA A 198 6.89 -8.96 -7.93
CA ALA A 198 5.52 -9.44 -8.08
C ALA A 198 4.74 -8.60 -9.11
N PRO A 199 3.86 -9.22 -9.93
CA PRO A 199 3.06 -8.49 -10.90
C PRO A 199 2.22 -7.38 -10.24
N TYR A 200 2.12 -6.23 -10.89
CA TYR A 200 1.37 -5.06 -10.38
C TYR A 200 -0.04 -5.44 -9.88
N LYS A 201 -0.80 -6.20 -10.66
CA LYS A 201 -2.17 -6.63 -10.32
C LYS A 201 -2.23 -7.44 -9.01
N ARG A 202 -1.20 -8.26 -8.74
CA ARG A 202 -1.09 -9.03 -7.49
C ARG A 202 -0.77 -8.12 -6.31
N LYS A 203 0.20 -7.23 -6.46
CA LYS A 203 0.57 -6.27 -5.42
C LYS A 203 -0.60 -5.38 -5.04
N ILE A 204 -1.31 -4.80 -6.02
CA ILE A 204 -2.39 -3.85 -5.74
C ILE A 204 -3.55 -4.54 -5.02
N MET A 205 -3.95 -5.74 -5.45
CA MET A 205 -4.97 -6.52 -4.75
C MET A 205 -4.53 -6.84 -3.32
N ALA A 206 -3.27 -7.23 -3.12
CA ALA A 206 -2.74 -7.52 -1.80
C ALA A 206 -2.73 -6.30 -0.89
N THR A 207 -2.20 -5.16 -1.35
CA THR A 207 -2.15 -3.92 -0.58
C THR A 207 -3.54 -3.36 -0.28
N ASP A 208 -4.48 -3.44 -1.22
CA ASP A 208 -5.86 -2.99 -1.01
C ASP A 208 -6.54 -3.85 0.08
N LEU A 209 -6.37 -5.17 0.04
CA LEU A 209 -6.89 -6.08 1.07
C LEU A 209 -6.22 -5.88 2.43
N ILE A 210 -4.90 -5.62 2.47
CA ILE A 210 -4.19 -5.26 3.71
C ILE A 210 -4.80 -3.99 4.31
N LEU A 211 -5.03 -2.95 3.51
CA LEU A 211 -5.61 -1.71 3.99
C LEU A 211 -7.03 -1.89 4.52
N ILE A 212 -7.86 -2.70 3.84
CA ILE A 212 -9.22 -3.05 4.34
C ILE A 212 -9.13 -3.77 5.69
N MET A 213 -8.15 -4.66 5.86
CA MET A 213 -7.90 -5.39 7.10
C MET A 213 -7.44 -4.45 8.23
N ILE A 214 -6.50 -3.54 7.96
CA ILE A 214 -6.01 -2.52 8.91
C ILE A 214 -7.13 -1.58 9.36
N ASN A 215 -8.02 -1.19 8.44
CA ASN A 215 -9.19 -0.38 8.79
C ASN A 215 -10.19 -1.12 9.69
N THR A 216 -10.17 -2.47 9.68
CA THR A 216 -11.02 -3.28 10.55
C THR A 216 -10.36 -3.52 11.92
N TRP A 217 -9.06 -3.79 11.94
CA TRP A 217 -8.25 -3.97 13.15
C TRP A 217 -7.05 -3.01 13.10
N SER A 218 -7.11 -1.88 13.82
CA SER A 218 -6.00 -0.93 13.78
C SER A 218 -4.71 -1.53 14.32
N ILE A 219 -3.59 -1.39 13.60
CA ILE A 219 -2.27 -1.82 14.07
C ILE A 219 -1.77 -0.92 15.23
N LYS A 220 -2.27 0.32 15.36
CA LYS A 220 -1.69 1.38 16.23
C LYS A 220 -1.91 1.20 17.74
N SER A 221 -2.44 0.08 18.22
CA SER A 221 -2.69 -0.11 19.66
C SER A 221 -1.47 -0.68 20.39
N SER A 222 -0.47 0.17 20.58
CA SER A 222 0.40 0.06 21.73
C SER A 222 0.86 1.47 22.06
N ILE A 223 0.64 1.89 23.31
CA ILE A 223 1.06 3.17 23.93
C ILE A 223 0.00 4.29 23.91
N ILE A 224 -1.24 4.00 24.34
CA ILE A 224 -2.10 4.83 25.22
C ILE A 224 -3.05 3.78 25.84
N GLU A 225 -2.76 3.15 26.98
CA GLU A 225 -3.05 3.63 28.34
C GLU A 225 -2.26 2.72 29.32
N GLU A 226 -1.05 3.10 29.72
CA GLU A 226 -0.47 2.64 30.99
C GLU A 226 -0.91 3.58 32.10
N SER A 227 -2.23 3.74 32.28
CA SER A 227 -2.83 4.39 33.45
C SER A 227 -4.33 4.09 33.51
N ASP A 228 -4.71 2.83 33.66
CA ASP A 228 -5.69 2.44 34.68
C ASP A 228 -5.88 0.92 34.70
N ASN A 229 -5.84 0.36 35.92
CA ASN A 229 -6.09 -1.04 36.23
C ASN A 229 -7.57 -1.40 36.01
N SER A 230 -8.02 -1.44 34.76
CA SER A 230 -9.25 -2.12 34.38
C SER A 230 -8.96 -3.02 33.19
N LEU A 231 -9.63 -4.17 33.11
CA LEU A 231 -9.47 -5.20 32.07
C LEU A 231 -10.01 -4.74 30.69
N SER A 232 -9.70 -3.51 30.28
CA SER A 232 -10.23 -2.84 29.10
C SER A 232 -9.45 -3.25 27.85
N GLU A 233 -10.16 -3.96 26.97
CA GLU A 233 -9.84 -4.26 25.56
C GLU A 233 -8.56 -5.07 25.30
N ILE A 234 -8.60 -6.38 25.56
CA ILE A 234 -7.78 -7.33 24.78
C ILE A 234 -8.27 -7.24 23.33
N HIS A 235 -7.62 -6.41 22.54
CA HIS A 235 -7.87 -6.32 21.12
C HIS A 235 -7.35 -7.59 20.44
N LEU A 236 -8.28 -8.33 19.83
CA LEU A 236 -7.96 -9.51 19.04
C LEU A 236 -7.29 -9.06 17.75
N TYR A 237 -5.96 -9.17 17.69
CA TYR A 237 -5.18 -8.86 16.49
C TYR A 237 -4.91 -10.13 15.68
N PRO A 238 -5.62 -10.36 14.57
CA PRO A 238 -5.49 -11.59 13.81
C PRO A 238 -4.37 -11.50 12.76
N TYR A 239 -3.31 -10.74 13.06
CA TYR A 239 -2.16 -10.56 12.17
C TYR A 239 -1.12 -11.68 12.35
N SER A 240 -0.44 -12.00 11.26
CA SER A 240 0.79 -12.79 11.30
C SER A 240 1.83 -12.06 12.15
N LYS A 241 2.68 -12.81 12.88
CA LYS A 241 3.74 -12.23 13.73
C LYS A 241 4.71 -11.35 12.93
N GLY A 242 4.89 -11.67 11.65
CA GLY A 242 5.79 -10.95 10.76
C GLY A 242 5.20 -9.68 10.14
N MET A 243 3.90 -9.38 10.30
CA MET A 243 3.27 -8.25 9.62
C MET A 243 3.95 -6.91 9.96
N THR A 244 4.32 -6.69 11.22
CA THR A 244 5.01 -5.48 11.69
C THR A 244 6.49 -5.72 11.97
N SER A 245 7.12 -6.69 11.29
CA SER A 245 8.57 -6.91 11.44
C SER A 245 9.39 -5.84 10.73
N SER A 246 10.70 -5.79 11.04
CA SER A 246 11.66 -4.95 10.32
C SER A 246 11.67 -5.27 8.82
N ASP A 247 11.67 -6.55 8.46
CA ASP A 247 11.73 -6.99 7.07
C ASP A 247 10.49 -6.56 6.29
N SER A 248 9.32 -6.66 6.95
CA SER A 248 8.06 -6.23 6.35
C SER A 248 8.02 -4.73 6.13
N THR A 249 8.53 -3.97 7.10
CA THR A 249 8.65 -2.51 6.99
C THR A 249 9.57 -2.13 5.82
N LEU A 250 10.75 -2.75 5.71
CA LEU A 250 11.71 -2.48 4.64
C LEU A 250 11.17 -2.86 3.25
N LEU A 251 10.41 -3.95 3.14
CA LEU A 251 9.75 -4.34 1.89
C LEU A 251 8.72 -3.29 1.45
N LEU A 252 7.91 -2.76 2.37
CA LEU A 252 6.96 -1.70 2.05
C LEU A 252 7.65 -0.37 1.72
N VAL A 253 8.74 -0.03 2.43
CA VAL A 253 9.57 1.14 2.08
C VAL A 253 10.15 1.01 0.68
N GLY A 254 10.61 -0.19 0.29
CA GLY A 254 11.00 -0.47 -1.09
C GLY A 254 9.84 -0.32 -2.09
N SER A 255 8.62 -0.63 -1.67
CA SER A 255 7.40 -0.47 -2.50
C SER A 255 6.96 0.98 -2.68
N ILE A 256 7.45 1.92 -1.86
CA ILE A 256 7.26 3.36 -2.07
C ILE A 256 7.98 3.83 -3.36
N VAL A 257 8.99 3.10 -3.86
CA VAL A 257 9.71 3.45 -5.10
C VAL A 257 9.23 2.62 -6.29
N ASP A 258 8.04 2.02 -6.19
CA ASP A 258 7.46 1.27 -7.29
C ASP A 258 7.06 2.20 -8.46
N SER A 259 7.08 1.66 -9.68
CA SER A 259 6.78 2.43 -10.90
C SER A 259 5.32 2.88 -10.99
N TRP A 260 4.44 2.28 -10.19
CA TRP A 260 3.00 2.53 -10.22
C TRP A 260 2.52 3.37 -9.04
N ASP A 261 1.92 4.52 -9.34
CA ASP A 261 1.48 5.52 -8.35
C ASP A 261 0.56 4.94 -7.28
N ARG A 262 -0.42 4.12 -7.71
CA ARG A 262 -1.35 3.45 -6.78
C ARG A 262 -0.64 2.52 -5.79
N LEU A 263 0.46 1.88 -6.18
CA LEU A 263 1.23 1.04 -5.25
C LEU A 263 2.03 1.88 -4.27
N ARG A 264 2.66 2.97 -4.74
CA ARG A 264 3.38 3.90 -3.86
C ARG A 264 2.47 4.44 -2.77
N GLU A 265 1.28 4.91 -3.16
CA GLU A 265 0.28 5.43 -2.24
C GLU A 265 -0.21 4.36 -1.26
N SER A 266 -0.58 3.17 -1.75
CA SER A 266 -1.02 2.09 -0.85
C SER A 266 0.06 1.65 0.14
N ALA A 267 1.34 1.58 -0.29
CA ALA A 267 2.46 1.27 0.60
C ALA A 267 2.66 2.36 1.66
N PHE A 268 2.61 3.64 1.26
CA PHE A 268 2.67 4.78 2.17
C PHE A 268 1.55 4.74 3.21
N GLN A 269 0.30 4.55 2.79
CA GLN A 269 -0.85 4.45 3.70
C GLN A 269 -0.71 3.30 4.69
N ILE A 270 -0.27 2.12 4.23
CA ILE A 270 -0.03 0.97 5.13
C ILE A 270 1.05 1.33 6.18
N LEU A 271 2.16 1.95 5.77
CA LEU A 271 3.25 2.36 6.67
C LEU A 271 2.80 3.43 7.68
N LEU A 272 1.85 4.30 7.34
CA LEU A 272 1.25 5.23 8.31
C LEU A 272 0.56 4.51 9.48
N HIS A 273 0.04 3.31 9.27
CA HIS A 273 -0.59 2.52 10.33
C HIS A 273 0.40 1.67 11.16
N TYR A 274 1.65 1.51 10.70
CA TYR A 274 2.66 0.74 11.44
C TYR A 274 3.03 1.42 12.77
N PRO A 275 3.54 0.68 13.77
CA PRO A 275 3.98 1.27 15.03
C PRO A 275 5.09 2.30 14.83
N ASN A 276 5.18 3.24 15.78
CA ASN A 276 6.22 4.27 15.82
C ASN A 276 7.24 3.93 16.92
N PRO A 277 8.56 4.07 16.68
CA PRO A 277 9.21 4.24 15.38
C PRO A 277 8.99 3.02 14.47
N LEU A 278 9.15 3.23 13.15
CA LEU A 278 8.97 2.13 12.20
C LEU A 278 9.96 0.99 12.51
N PRO A 279 9.49 -0.28 12.58
CA PRO A 279 10.35 -1.42 12.84
C PRO A 279 11.51 -1.50 11.85
N GLY A 280 12.75 -1.65 12.34
CA GLY A 280 13.96 -1.66 11.49
C GLY A 280 14.50 -0.27 11.12
N ILE A 281 13.75 0.81 11.35
CA ILE A 281 14.17 2.21 11.18
C ILE A 281 14.00 2.94 12.53
N SER A 282 14.51 2.32 13.59
CA SER A 282 14.37 2.83 14.96
C SER A 282 15.63 3.51 15.49
N SER A 283 16.76 3.45 14.76
CA SER A 283 17.98 4.16 15.10
C SER A 283 18.15 5.41 14.25
N GLU A 284 18.75 6.45 14.83
CA GLU A 284 19.05 7.70 14.13
C GLU A 284 19.96 7.46 12.92
N GLU A 285 20.92 6.54 13.01
CA GLU A 285 21.80 6.18 11.89
C GLU A 285 21.03 5.60 10.69
N MET A 286 20.09 4.68 10.95
CA MET A 286 19.27 4.09 9.88
C MET A 286 18.32 5.14 9.31
N LEU A 287 17.74 6.01 10.15
CA LEU A 287 16.92 7.12 9.69
C LEU A 287 17.72 8.06 8.77
N LYS A 288 18.94 8.45 9.15
CA LYS A 288 19.84 9.27 8.31
C LYS A 288 20.17 8.60 6.97
N LYS A 289 20.38 7.28 6.95
CA LYS A 289 20.57 6.52 5.70
C LYS A 289 19.35 6.57 4.80
N VAL A 290 18.14 6.42 5.36
CA VAL A 290 16.88 6.49 4.60
C VAL A 290 16.65 7.91 4.09
N ILE A 291 16.92 8.95 4.89
CA ILE A 291 16.83 10.36 4.44
C ILE A 291 17.80 10.61 3.29
N ALA A 292 19.07 10.22 3.43
CA ALA A 292 20.08 10.41 2.39
C ALA A 292 19.72 9.67 1.09
N TRP A 293 19.10 8.49 1.19
CA TRP A 293 18.57 7.78 0.03
C TRP A 293 17.37 8.50 -0.60
N ALA A 294 16.40 8.94 0.21
CA ALA A 294 15.24 9.70 -0.26
C ALA A 294 15.65 11.01 -0.96
N MET A 295 16.65 11.72 -0.44
CA MET A 295 17.20 12.92 -1.09
C MET A 295 17.74 12.64 -2.49
N LYS A 296 18.43 11.51 -2.69
CA LYS A 296 18.94 11.13 -4.02
C LYS A 296 17.80 10.90 -5.01
N LEU A 297 16.70 10.29 -4.53
CA LEU A 297 15.51 10.06 -5.33
C LEU A 297 14.80 11.37 -5.68
N VAL A 298 14.65 12.28 -4.72
CA VAL A 298 14.08 13.62 -4.93
C VAL A 298 14.82 14.41 -6.02
N CYS A 299 16.14 14.28 -6.09
CA CYS A 299 16.96 14.91 -7.13
C CYS A 299 16.97 14.14 -8.46
N SER A 300 16.22 13.04 -8.59
CA SER A 300 16.17 12.27 -9.84
C SER A 300 15.42 13.05 -10.91
N PRO A 301 15.94 13.13 -12.15
CA PRO A 301 15.21 13.73 -13.27
C PRO A 301 13.97 12.91 -13.66
N ARG A 302 13.85 11.66 -13.19
CA ARG A 302 12.66 10.83 -13.40
C ARG A 302 11.59 11.23 -12.40
N VAL A 303 10.50 11.80 -12.90
CA VAL A 303 9.35 12.27 -12.09
C VAL A 303 8.87 11.21 -11.09
N ARG A 304 8.79 9.94 -11.51
CA ARG A 304 8.36 8.82 -10.64
C ARG A 304 9.30 8.58 -9.45
N GLU A 305 10.61 8.71 -9.66
CA GLU A 305 11.61 8.54 -8.60
C GLU A 305 11.61 9.76 -7.68
N SER A 306 11.49 10.97 -8.25
CA SER A 306 11.34 12.22 -7.50
C SER A 306 10.11 12.19 -6.56
N ASP A 307 8.96 11.76 -7.09
CA ASP A 307 7.73 11.56 -6.33
C ASP A 307 7.91 10.52 -5.20
N ALA A 308 8.50 9.37 -5.49
CA ALA A 308 8.80 8.36 -4.48
C ALA A 308 9.73 8.88 -3.36
N GLY A 309 10.73 9.68 -3.72
CA GLY A 309 11.61 10.36 -2.78
C GLY A 309 10.84 11.35 -1.89
N ALA A 310 9.98 12.17 -2.50
CA ALA A 310 9.14 13.13 -1.79
C ALA A 310 8.16 12.43 -0.84
N LEU A 311 7.53 11.34 -1.27
CA LEU A 311 6.63 10.52 -0.45
C LEU A 311 7.36 9.83 0.72
N THR A 312 8.61 9.41 0.50
CA THR A 312 9.47 8.88 1.58
C THR A 312 9.80 9.97 2.61
N LEU A 313 10.15 11.19 2.17
CA LEU A 313 10.36 12.32 3.08
C LEU A 313 9.08 12.72 3.81
N ARG A 314 7.91 12.66 3.16
CA ARG A 314 6.60 12.84 3.81
C ARG A 314 6.38 11.82 4.93
N LEU A 315 6.68 10.54 4.68
CA LEU A 315 6.58 9.49 5.70
C LEU A 315 7.47 9.78 6.90
N ILE A 316 8.73 10.17 6.65
CA ILE A 316 9.70 10.50 7.70
C ILE A 316 9.22 11.69 8.52
N PHE A 317 8.77 12.75 7.84
CA PHE A 317 8.23 13.93 8.49
C PHE A 317 7.05 13.59 9.39
N ARG A 318 6.08 12.81 8.87
CA ARG A 318 4.89 12.42 9.64
C ARG A 318 5.24 11.53 10.84
N LYS A 319 6.05 10.49 10.63
CA LYS A 319 6.34 9.48 11.65
C LYS A 319 7.33 9.94 12.72
N TYR A 320 8.36 10.68 12.32
CA TYR A 320 9.49 11.00 13.21
C TYR A 320 9.45 12.43 13.70
N ALA A 321 9.19 13.41 12.83
CA ALA A 321 9.16 14.82 13.26
C ALA A 321 7.83 15.18 13.94
N ILE A 322 6.68 14.78 13.39
CA ILE A 322 5.36 15.07 13.96
C ILE A 322 5.02 14.08 15.08
N ASP A 323 4.87 12.79 14.77
CA ASP A 323 4.33 11.82 15.74
C ASP A 323 5.29 11.52 16.91
N LEU A 324 6.60 11.41 16.66
CA LEU A 324 7.60 11.09 17.70
C LEU A 324 8.32 12.33 18.27
N GLY A 325 8.24 13.48 17.62
CA GLY A 325 8.94 14.70 18.04
C GLY A 325 10.46 14.58 18.03
N TRP A 326 11.03 13.75 17.15
CA TRP A 326 12.48 13.57 17.07
C TRP A 326 13.19 14.80 16.51
N LEU A 327 14.19 15.29 17.23
CA LEU A 327 15.10 16.33 16.77
C LEU A 327 16.14 15.70 15.84
N ILE A 328 15.96 15.87 14.54
CA ILE A 328 16.94 15.43 13.55
C ILE A 328 17.86 16.61 13.26
N GLU A 329 19.10 16.56 13.73
CA GLU A 329 20.11 17.58 13.45
C GLU A 329 20.63 17.42 12.01
N ASP A 330 20.59 18.52 11.24
CA ASP A 330 20.98 18.60 9.82
C ASP A 330 20.52 17.39 8.98
N PRO A 331 19.19 17.15 8.85
CA PRO A 331 18.65 15.97 8.18
C PRO A 331 19.13 15.83 6.73
N PHE A 332 19.45 16.96 6.09
CA PHE A 332 19.81 17.02 4.67
C PHE A 332 21.32 17.25 4.44
N ASN A 333 22.17 17.13 5.48
CA ASN A 333 23.62 17.31 5.42
C ASN A 333 24.07 18.60 4.67
N ILE A 334 23.34 19.69 4.87
CA ILE A 334 23.53 20.94 4.10
C ILE A 334 24.91 21.54 4.40
N SER A 335 25.42 21.33 5.61
CA SER A 335 26.76 21.75 6.05
C SER A 335 27.91 21.22 5.18
N HIS A 336 27.72 20.10 4.48
CA HIS A 336 28.70 19.54 3.54
C HIS A 336 28.50 20.01 2.08
N LEU A 337 27.29 20.46 1.70
CA LEU A 337 26.99 20.99 0.37
C LEU A 337 27.37 22.47 0.22
N SER A 338 27.40 23.22 1.31
CA SER A 338 27.79 24.63 1.37
C SER A 338 29.27 24.82 1.71
N SER A 339 30.19 24.24 0.92
CA SER A 339 31.57 24.76 0.94
C SER A 339 31.56 26.17 0.32
N ASN A 340 31.58 27.19 1.17
CA ASN A 340 31.63 28.64 0.90
C ASN A 340 30.27 29.35 0.95
N SER A 341 29.79 29.65 2.16
CA SER A 341 29.05 30.90 2.39
C SER A 341 29.22 31.34 3.85
N GLU A 342 30.11 32.33 4.00
CA GLU A 342 30.20 33.35 5.05
C GLU A 342 29.58 33.05 6.43
N LEU A 343 30.49 32.83 7.38
CA LEU A 343 30.31 33.11 8.80
C LEU A 343 29.69 34.51 9.00
N VAL A 344 28.38 34.58 9.15
CA VAL A 344 27.75 35.68 9.89
C VAL A 344 27.76 35.28 11.36
N ASN A 345 28.84 35.66 12.02
CA ASN A 345 28.91 35.74 13.48
C ASN A 345 27.82 36.68 13.99
N GLY A 346 27.04 36.19 14.95
CA GLY A 346 26.21 37.03 15.81
C GLY A 346 24.80 36.48 15.97
N VAL A 347 24.63 35.57 16.92
CA VAL A 347 23.75 35.70 18.09
C VAL A 347 23.85 34.39 18.87
N ASN A 348 24.66 34.41 19.93
CA ASN A 348 24.49 33.51 21.06
C ASN A 348 23.15 33.88 21.74
N GLN A 349 22.04 33.23 21.38
CA GLN A 349 20.82 33.29 22.19
C GLN A 349 20.12 31.94 22.26
N SER A 350 20.18 31.39 23.47
CA SER A 350 19.14 30.63 24.14
C SER A 350 18.83 29.22 23.60
N SER A 351 19.13 28.25 24.46
CA SER A 351 18.57 26.90 24.55
C SER A 351 17.04 26.92 24.73
N LYS A 352 16.29 27.48 23.78
CA LYS A 352 14.84 27.29 23.66
C LYS A 352 14.60 25.95 22.98
N LEU A 353 13.66 25.16 23.52
CA LEU A 353 13.18 23.93 22.91
C LEU A 353 12.92 24.18 21.41
N ARG A 354 13.80 23.66 20.55
CA ARG A 354 13.62 23.78 19.11
C ARG A 354 12.51 22.82 18.72
N ASN A 355 11.49 23.34 18.05
CA ASN A 355 10.38 22.52 17.59
C ASN A 355 10.86 21.61 16.43
N PRO A 356 10.76 20.27 16.54
CA PRO A 356 11.20 19.33 15.50
C PRO A 356 10.61 19.62 14.12
N VAL A 357 9.34 20.02 14.08
CA VAL A 357 8.61 20.37 12.86
C VAL A 357 9.23 21.59 12.20
N ILE A 358 9.51 22.64 12.97
CA ILE A 358 10.12 23.88 12.46
C ILE A 358 11.55 23.62 11.99
N LEU A 359 12.32 22.80 12.70
CA LEU A 359 13.66 22.41 12.26
C LEU A 359 13.67 21.64 10.95
N TYR A 360 12.73 20.70 10.79
CA TYR A 360 12.61 19.94 9.56
C TYR A 360 12.26 20.86 8.38
N LEU A 361 11.24 21.72 8.52
CA LEU A 361 10.84 22.68 7.49
C LEU A 361 11.96 23.68 7.18
N LYS A 362 12.65 24.19 8.20
CA LYS A 362 13.82 25.06 8.02
C LYS A 362 14.88 24.36 7.16
N SER A 363 15.19 23.11 7.48
CA SER A 363 16.21 22.35 6.76
C SER A 363 15.78 22.08 5.31
N MET A 364 14.50 21.81 5.04
CA MET A 364 14.00 21.69 3.67
C MET A 364 14.09 23.00 2.87
N ILE A 365 13.78 24.14 3.51
CA ILE A 365 13.87 25.47 2.89
C ILE A 365 15.34 25.85 2.64
N ASP A 366 16.23 25.54 3.57
CA ASP A 366 17.67 25.74 3.41
C ASP A 366 18.21 24.88 2.26
N TRP A 367 17.74 23.63 2.12
CA TRP A 367 18.07 22.77 0.98
C TRP A 367 17.54 23.34 -0.34
N LEU A 368 16.30 23.85 -0.36
CA LEU A 368 15.75 24.53 -1.54
C LEU A 368 16.59 25.74 -1.95
N ASP A 369 17.02 26.60 -1.02
CA ASP A 369 17.88 27.76 -1.35
C ASP A 369 19.20 27.32 -2.00
N VAL A 370 19.83 26.24 -1.52
CA VAL A 370 21.05 25.69 -2.13
C VAL A 370 20.79 25.26 -3.58
N VAL A 371 19.68 24.57 -3.84
CA VAL A 371 19.30 24.11 -5.19
C VAL A 371 18.97 25.30 -6.10
N VAL A 372 18.25 26.31 -5.61
CA VAL A 372 17.92 27.53 -6.35
C VAL A 372 19.19 28.28 -6.76
N ARG A 373 20.13 28.49 -5.83
CA ARG A 373 21.42 29.12 -6.13
C ARG A 373 22.21 28.32 -7.17
N GLY A 374 22.15 26.99 -7.10
CA GLY A 374 22.74 26.12 -8.12
C GLY A 374 22.15 26.35 -9.51
N GLY A 375 20.82 26.49 -9.61
CA GLY A 375 20.14 26.80 -10.89
C GLY A 375 20.37 28.22 -11.40
N GLU A 376 20.53 29.21 -10.51
CA GLU A 376 20.93 30.57 -10.89
C GLU A 376 22.35 30.63 -11.47
N GLN A 377 23.25 29.76 -11.00
CA GLN A 377 24.61 29.66 -11.50
C GLN A 377 24.68 28.90 -12.84
N ASP A 378 24.04 27.74 -12.90
CA ASP A 378 24.02 26.86 -14.08
C ASP A 378 22.72 26.06 -14.13
N LEU A 379 21.74 26.63 -14.83
CA LEU A 379 20.42 26.02 -14.99
C LEU A 379 20.49 24.66 -15.72
N THR A 380 21.37 24.54 -16.72
CA THR A 380 21.51 23.29 -17.50
C THR A 380 21.99 22.15 -16.62
N LYS A 381 22.97 22.42 -15.76
CA LYS A 381 23.46 21.44 -14.79
C LYS A 381 22.42 21.14 -13.72
N ALA A 382 21.66 22.14 -13.26
CA ALA A 382 20.62 21.93 -12.26
C ALA A 382 19.47 21.05 -12.79
N CYS A 383 19.03 21.25 -14.03
CA CYS A 383 17.96 20.47 -14.66
C CYS A 383 18.34 18.98 -14.86
N LYS A 384 19.63 18.64 -14.96
CA LYS A 384 20.06 17.22 -14.95
C LYS A 384 19.71 16.49 -13.65
N ASN A 385 19.51 17.23 -12.57
CA ASN A 385 19.09 16.74 -11.26
C ASN A 385 17.66 17.21 -10.90
N SER A 386 16.77 17.31 -11.88
CA SER A 386 15.36 17.72 -11.67
C SER A 386 15.15 19.19 -11.26
N PHE A 387 16.20 20.02 -11.30
CA PHE A 387 16.19 21.40 -10.80
C PHE A 387 15.59 21.47 -9.39
N VAL A 388 14.40 22.06 -9.20
CA VAL A 388 13.74 22.20 -7.89
C VAL A 388 12.50 21.31 -7.71
N HIS A 389 12.05 20.61 -8.76
CA HIS A 389 10.75 19.94 -8.80
C HIS A 389 10.53 19.03 -7.57
N GLY A 390 11.44 18.08 -7.33
CA GLY A 390 11.27 17.14 -6.23
C GLY A 390 11.33 17.79 -4.84
N VAL A 391 12.14 18.84 -4.67
CA VAL A 391 12.27 19.53 -3.37
C VAL A 391 10.99 20.31 -3.05
N LEU A 392 10.42 20.98 -4.06
CA LEU A 392 9.11 21.65 -3.94
C LEU A 392 7.99 20.64 -3.66
N LEU A 393 7.97 19.52 -4.36
CA LEU A 393 7.00 18.45 -4.14
C LEU A 393 7.07 17.89 -2.71
N ALA A 394 8.29 17.63 -2.21
CA ALA A 394 8.49 17.18 -0.84
C ALA A 394 8.05 18.23 0.20
N LEU A 395 8.34 19.52 -0.06
CA LEU A 395 7.87 20.62 0.80
C LEU A 395 6.35 20.71 0.82
N ARG A 396 5.69 20.62 -0.34
CA ARG A 396 4.23 20.59 -0.47
C ARG A 396 3.63 19.45 0.37
N TYR A 397 4.16 18.23 0.24
CA TYR A 397 3.72 17.10 1.05
C TYR A 397 3.94 17.31 2.55
N ALA A 398 5.05 17.94 2.96
CA ALA A 398 5.25 18.30 4.36
C ALA A 398 4.19 19.30 4.85
N PHE A 399 3.83 20.31 4.06
CA PHE A 399 2.77 21.26 4.44
C PHE A 399 1.39 20.61 4.53
N GLU A 400 1.08 19.61 3.69
CA GLU A 400 -0.17 18.85 3.76
C GLU A 400 -0.31 18.06 5.09
N GLU A 401 0.79 17.67 5.72
CA GLU A 401 0.79 16.94 7.00
C GLU A 401 0.62 17.84 8.23
N LEU A 402 0.79 19.17 8.07
CA LEU A 402 0.73 20.10 9.19
C LEU A 402 -0.71 20.37 9.63
N ASN A 403 -0.96 20.22 10.93
CA ASN A 403 -2.12 20.79 11.57
C ASN A 403 -1.84 22.24 11.99
N TRP A 404 -2.24 23.20 11.15
CA TRP A 404 -2.08 24.64 11.38
C TRP A 404 -2.77 25.15 12.66
N ASN A 405 -3.77 24.43 13.16
CA ASN A 405 -4.50 24.78 14.37
C ASN A 405 -3.88 24.17 15.64
N SER A 406 -2.76 23.46 15.52
CA SER A 406 -2.10 22.87 16.68
C SER A 406 -1.39 23.91 17.56
N ASP A 407 -1.33 23.63 18.87
CA ASP A 407 -0.61 24.46 19.85
C ASP A 407 0.90 24.54 19.53
N VAL A 408 1.43 23.50 18.89
CA VAL A 408 2.82 23.39 18.43
C VAL A 408 3.14 24.43 17.35
N VAL A 409 2.25 24.63 16.39
CA VAL A 409 2.40 25.69 15.37
C VAL A 409 2.13 27.07 15.98
N SER A 410 1.15 27.16 16.89
CA SER A 410 0.76 28.40 17.56
C SER A 410 1.87 28.98 18.46
N SER A 411 2.65 28.12 19.11
CA SER A 411 3.79 28.52 19.94
C SER A 411 5.02 28.96 19.13
N SER A 412 5.12 28.58 17.86
CA SER A 412 6.23 28.91 16.95
C SER A 412 5.82 29.82 15.79
N ILE A 413 4.72 30.60 15.92
CA ILE A 413 4.17 31.43 14.83
C ILE A 413 5.20 32.38 14.21
N SER A 414 6.05 33.01 15.02
CA SER A 414 7.06 33.95 14.51
C SER A 414 8.10 33.25 13.62
N GLU A 415 8.55 32.06 14.02
CA GLU A 415 9.50 31.27 13.25
C GLU A 415 8.86 30.71 11.98
N MET A 416 7.63 30.21 12.08
CA MET A 416 6.87 29.72 10.94
C MET A 416 6.63 30.83 9.90
N ARG A 417 6.26 32.04 10.36
CA ARG A 417 6.08 33.21 9.48
C ARG A 417 7.37 33.55 8.74
N TYR A 418 8.50 33.56 9.45
CA TYR A 418 9.81 33.80 8.84
C TYR A 418 10.17 32.73 7.79
N LEU A 419 9.92 31.45 8.08
CA LEU A 419 10.15 30.37 7.13
C LEU A 419 9.27 30.50 5.87
N LEU A 420 7.99 30.84 6.04
CA LEU A 420 7.08 31.05 4.91
C LEU A 420 7.48 32.26 4.06
N GLU A 421 7.90 33.36 4.67
CA GLU A 421 8.41 34.54 3.95
C GLU A 421 9.64 34.18 3.12
N ARG A 422 10.59 33.42 3.69
CA ARG A 422 11.75 32.90 2.95
C ARG A 422 11.34 32.00 1.80
N LEU A 423 10.42 31.06 2.04
CA LEU A 423 9.93 30.14 1.01
C LEU A 423 9.29 30.91 -0.15
N LEU A 424 8.43 31.90 0.13
CA LEU A 424 7.83 32.75 -0.89
C LEU A 424 8.89 33.50 -1.71
N GLY A 425 9.92 34.03 -1.06
CA GLY A 425 11.06 34.65 -1.75
C GLY A 425 11.79 33.68 -2.69
N LEU A 426 11.98 32.43 -2.27
CA LEU A 426 12.56 31.38 -3.12
C LEU A 426 11.66 31.02 -4.31
N VAL A 427 10.35 30.87 -4.09
CA VAL A 427 9.38 30.59 -5.16
C VAL A 427 9.36 31.70 -6.21
N VAL A 428 9.44 32.98 -5.80
CA VAL A 428 9.53 34.10 -6.75
C VAL A 428 10.83 34.05 -7.58
N ARG A 429 11.96 33.65 -6.97
CA ARG A 429 13.23 33.44 -7.70
C ARG A 429 13.13 32.28 -8.69
N ILE A 430 12.58 31.15 -8.25
CA ILE A 430 12.35 29.96 -9.09
C ILE A 430 11.49 30.30 -10.30
N THR A 431 10.35 30.94 -10.08
CA THR A 431 9.43 31.34 -11.15
C THR A 431 10.09 32.32 -12.11
N SER A 432 10.88 33.28 -11.62
CA SER A 432 11.63 34.20 -12.48
C SER A 432 12.62 33.48 -13.40
N LEU A 433 13.30 32.44 -12.90
CA LEU A 433 14.25 31.63 -13.69
C LEU A 433 13.54 30.73 -14.70
N ALA A 434 12.50 30.01 -14.26
CA ALA A 434 11.81 29.02 -15.08
C ALA A 434 10.88 29.65 -16.12
N LEU A 435 10.25 30.78 -15.81
CA LEU A 435 9.30 31.45 -16.71
C LEU A 435 9.97 31.91 -18.01
N TRP A 436 11.23 32.35 -17.95
CA TRP A 436 11.95 32.76 -19.16
C TRP A 436 12.11 31.61 -20.15
N VAL A 437 12.42 30.41 -19.65
CA VAL A 437 12.56 29.19 -20.43
C VAL A 437 11.20 28.73 -20.99
N VAL A 438 10.19 28.64 -20.13
CA VAL A 438 8.85 28.14 -20.52
C VAL A 438 8.15 29.10 -21.51
N SER A 439 8.34 30.41 -21.35
CA SER A 439 7.74 31.41 -22.25
C SER A 439 8.42 31.50 -23.61
N ALA A 440 9.73 31.18 -23.70
CA ALA A 440 10.44 31.15 -24.97
C ALA A 440 9.97 30.01 -25.88
N ASP A 441 9.66 28.84 -25.32
CA ASP A 441 9.18 27.67 -26.06
C ASP A 441 7.69 27.77 -26.43
N ALA A 442 6.88 28.45 -25.63
CA ALA A 442 5.49 28.75 -25.98
C ALA A 442 5.37 29.55 -27.30
N TRP A 443 6.45 30.23 -27.71
CA TRP A 443 6.55 30.94 -28.99
C TRP A 443 6.95 30.04 -30.17
N HIS A 444 7.38 28.81 -29.91
CA HIS A 444 7.92 27.86 -30.89
C HIS A 444 7.08 26.57 -31.04
N LEU A 445 5.89 26.51 -30.46
CA LEU A 445 4.97 25.37 -30.59
C LEU A 445 4.56 25.15 -32.06
N PRO A 446 4.78 23.95 -32.64
CA PRO A 446 4.12 23.54 -33.87
C PRO A 446 2.60 23.43 -33.62
N GLU A 447 1.78 23.84 -34.59
CA GLU A 447 0.31 23.95 -34.47
C GLU A 447 -0.44 22.60 -34.25
N ASP A 448 0.25 21.45 -34.18
CA ASP A 448 -0.34 20.10 -34.17
C ASP A 448 -0.08 19.29 -32.88
N MET A 449 -0.01 19.93 -31.71
CA MET A 449 0.23 19.24 -30.42
C MET A 449 -1.04 18.90 -29.60
N ASP A 450 -2.22 18.99 -30.21
CA ASP A 450 -3.48 18.59 -29.54
C ASP A 450 -3.69 17.05 -29.49
N GLU A 451 -2.83 16.25 -30.16
CA GLU A 451 -2.97 14.78 -30.20
C GLU A 451 -1.96 13.98 -29.32
N MET A 452 -0.99 14.62 -28.66
CA MET A 452 0.05 13.91 -27.87
C MET A 452 -0.29 13.69 -26.38
N VAL A 453 -1.57 13.76 -26.00
CA VAL A 453 -2.02 13.62 -24.58
C VAL A 453 -2.27 12.16 -24.16
N ASP A 454 -2.05 11.16 -25.02
CA ASP A 454 -2.02 9.75 -24.59
C ASP A 454 -0.60 9.34 -24.17
N GLY A 455 -0.39 9.34 -22.86
CA GLY A 455 0.89 9.08 -22.19
C GLY A 455 1.40 7.63 -22.21
N ASP A 456 1.41 6.99 -23.39
CA ASP A 456 1.98 5.65 -23.59
C ASP A 456 3.21 5.60 -24.51
N ASP A 457 3.56 6.69 -25.21
CA ASP A 457 4.60 6.64 -26.27
C ASP A 457 6.03 7.03 -25.82
N LEU A 458 6.32 6.99 -24.51
CA LEU A 458 7.68 7.18 -23.97
C LEU A 458 8.29 5.87 -23.45
N LEU A 459 8.10 4.79 -24.21
CA LEU A 459 8.94 3.60 -24.08
C LEU A 459 10.25 3.84 -24.82
N LEU A 460 11.29 4.23 -24.07
CA LEU A 460 12.66 4.08 -24.51
C LEU A 460 12.93 2.57 -24.69
N ASP A 461 12.87 2.10 -25.93
CA ASP A 461 13.27 0.75 -26.32
C ASP A 461 14.67 0.45 -25.80
N VAL A 462 14.77 -0.62 -25.01
CA VAL A 462 16.04 -1.26 -24.65
C VAL A 462 16.45 -2.11 -25.84
N PRO A 463 17.62 -1.89 -26.48
CA PRO A 463 18.06 -2.80 -27.53
C PRO A 463 18.56 -4.09 -26.87
N ASP A 464 17.76 -5.15 -26.99
CA ASP A 464 18.20 -6.52 -26.76
C ASP A 464 19.25 -6.88 -27.82
N HIS A 465 20.44 -7.25 -27.34
CA HIS A 465 21.45 -7.92 -28.14
C HIS A 465 20.94 -9.32 -28.50
N ASP A 466 20.74 -9.59 -29.80
CA ASP A 466 21.22 -10.82 -30.47
C ASP A 466 20.85 -10.86 -31.98
N ASN A 467 21.89 -10.96 -32.82
CA ASN A 467 21.99 -11.63 -34.13
C ASN A 467 20.93 -11.42 -35.25
N GLU A 468 21.30 -10.77 -36.35
CA GLU A 468 21.88 -11.41 -37.57
C GLU A 468 22.17 -10.39 -38.69
N HIS A 469 23.35 -10.53 -39.30
CA HIS A 469 23.87 -9.75 -40.41
C HIS A 469 23.23 -10.11 -41.75
N VAL A 470 22.90 -9.11 -42.61
CA VAL A 470 23.24 -9.05 -44.06
C VAL A 470 23.22 -7.57 -44.52
N PRO A 471 24.12 -7.11 -45.43
CA PRO A 471 24.45 -5.69 -45.63
C PRO A 471 23.94 -5.08 -46.95
N SER A 472 23.84 -3.74 -46.98
CA SER A 472 24.02 -2.80 -48.11
C SER A 472 23.24 -1.51 -47.78
N SER A 473 23.70 -0.29 -48.02
CA SER A 473 24.69 0.23 -48.95
C SER A 473 25.26 1.54 -48.41
N GLU A 474 26.47 1.83 -48.85
CA GLU A 474 27.27 3.02 -48.59
C GLU A 474 26.54 4.29 -49.04
N TYR A 475 26.30 5.20 -48.08
CA TYR A 475 26.43 6.62 -48.34
C TYR A 475 27.14 7.23 -47.13
N GLU A 476 28.43 7.51 -47.34
CA GLU A 476 29.20 8.44 -46.53
C GLU A 476 28.42 9.76 -46.45
N ASN A 477 27.96 10.11 -45.25
CA ASN A 477 27.73 11.50 -44.91
C ASN A 477 28.41 11.78 -43.57
N ASN A 478 29.69 12.13 -43.69
CA ASN A 478 30.43 12.82 -42.65
C ASN A 478 29.76 14.17 -42.40
N ASN A 479 28.78 14.22 -41.51
CA ASN A 479 28.32 15.45 -40.88
C ASN A 479 27.83 15.19 -39.46
N SER A 480 28.75 15.48 -38.53
CA SER A 480 28.48 16.09 -37.23
C SER A 480 27.36 15.48 -36.36
N LYS A 481 27.78 14.83 -35.27
CA LYS A 481 26.96 14.42 -34.11
C LYS A 481 26.57 15.53 -33.07
N PRO A 482 26.72 16.87 -33.23
CA PRO A 482 26.42 17.82 -32.16
C PRO A 482 24.92 18.24 -32.10
N SER A 483 24.12 17.99 -33.14
CA SER A 483 22.72 18.46 -33.17
C SER A 483 21.80 17.69 -32.22
N HIS A 484 22.10 16.42 -31.96
CA HIS A 484 21.26 15.57 -31.11
C HIS A 484 21.48 15.85 -29.61
N ASP A 485 22.72 16.17 -29.21
CA ASP A 485 23.08 16.50 -27.81
C ASP A 485 22.55 17.86 -27.38
N ILE A 486 22.59 18.86 -28.28
CA ILE A 486 22.06 20.21 -27.99
C ILE A 486 20.54 20.14 -27.79
N ARG A 487 19.82 19.47 -28.69
CA ARG A 487 18.36 19.31 -28.60
C ARG A 487 17.92 18.54 -27.35
N ALA A 488 18.67 17.50 -26.96
CA ALA A 488 18.41 16.76 -25.73
C ALA A 488 18.67 17.62 -24.48
N SER A 489 19.70 18.47 -24.50
CA SER A 489 19.99 19.38 -23.37
C SER A 489 18.94 20.48 -23.21
N GLU A 490 18.43 21.02 -24.32
CA GLU A 490 17.33 22.01 -24.32
C GLU A 490 16.04 21.39 -23.78
N GLN A 491 15.71 20.16 -24.20
CA GLN A 491 14.54 19.43 -23.69
C GLN A 491 14.63 19.16 -22.18
N ILE A 492 15.79 18.79 -21.65
CA ILE A 492 15.99 18.58 -20.21
C ILE A 492 15.75 19.88 -19.42
N VAL A 493 16.24 21.01 -19.93
CA VAL A 493 16.03 22.33 -19.30
C VAL A 493 14.56 22.72 -19.34
N MET A 494 13.91 22.55 -20.50
CA MET A 494 12.48 22.80 -20.67
C MET A 494 11.63 21.99 -19.69
N VAL A 495 11.82 20.68 -19.63
CA VAL A 495 11.07 19.78 -18.73
C VAL A 495 11.32 20.16 -17.27
N GLY A 496 12.57 20.42 -16.88
CA GLY A 496 12.91 20.83 -15.52
C GLY A 496 12.25 22.15 -15.10
N CYS A 497 12.24 23.15 -15.99
CA CYS A 497 11.57 24.43 -15.75
C CYS A 497 10.05 24.31 -15.74
N TRP A 498 9.45 23.50 -16.63
CA TRP A 498 8.02 23.24 -16.64
C TRP A 498 7.55 22.54 -15.35
N LEU A 499 8.28 21.51 -14.91
CA LEU A 499 8.00 20.81 -13.65
C LEU A 499 8.15 21.74 -12.43
N ALA A 500 9.13 22.65 -12.46
CA ALA A 500 9.32 23.66 -11.42
C ALA A 500 8.22 24.73 -11.40
N MET A 501 7.59 25.03 -12.54
CA MET A 501 6.44 25.95 -12.62
C MET A 501 5.12 25.27 -12.23
N LYS A 502 5.03 23.95 -12.41
CA LYS A 502 3.86 23.15 -12.08
C LYS A 502 3.70 22.98 -10.56
N GLU A 503 4.80 22.73 -9.85
CA GLU A 503 4.82 22.65 -8.38
C GLU A 503 4.86 24.03 -7.73
#